data_AF-A0A949KCN8-F1
#
_entry.id   AF-A0A949KCN8-F1
#
_cell.length_a   1.000
_cell.length_b   1.000
_cell.length_c   1.000
_cell.angle_alpha   90.00
_cell.angle_beta   90.00
_cell.angle_gamma   90.00
#
_symmetry.space_group_name_H-M   'P 1'
#
loop_
_entity.id
_entity.type
_entity.pdbx_description
1 polymer ?
#
loop_
_entity_poly.entity_id
_entity_poly.type
_entity_poly.pdbx_seq_one_letter_code
_entity_poly.pdbx_strand_id
1 'polypeptide(L)'
;MIGLFRLMRTTAFVAVLIVSLATTAVSMGIWAISLTAQVTTMTASAAATAIANRKAIAAAVARTKAKARLRRALVILPIAGVAAAVAFEREDYLEWKEENPEGDVEDYSCEVSQISAEVIDDVLQDLPEQVRPSKDWLLARMPRCDTIDPGLEIPEERG
;
A
#
# COMPACT_ATOMS: atom_id res chain seq x y z
N MET A 1 83.26 12.14 -16.02
CA MET A 1 82.73 13.39 -15.44
C MET A 1 83.21 14.69 -16.11
N ILE A 2 84.40 14.73 -16.74
CA ILE A 2 84.96 15.98 -17.33
C ILE A 2 84.26 16.44 -18.62
N GLY A 3 83.74 15.51 -19.45
CA GLY A 3 83.00 15.85 -20.67
C GLY A 3 81.62 16.48 -20.44
N LEU A 4 80.95 16.09 -19.34
CA LEU A 4 79.65 16.64 -18.93
C LEU A 4 79.78 18.11 -18.49
N PHE A 5 80.85 18.43 -17.77
CA PHE A 5 81.20 19.79 -17.36
C PHE A 5 81.57 20.71 -18.53
N ARG A 6 82.15 20.14 -19.60
CA ARG A 6 82.50 20.89 -20.83
C ARG A 6 81.26 21.15 -21.68
N LEU A 7 80.31 20.21 -21.72
CA LEU A 7 79.01 20.35 -22.37
C LEU A 7 78.19 21.47 -21.69
N MET A 8 78.20 21.55 -20.36
CA MET A 8 77.58 22.63 -19.57
C MET A 8 78.08 24.05 -19.90
N ARG A 9 79.30 24.20 -20.46
CA ARG A 9 79.89 25.50 -20.82
C ARG A 9 79.55 25.96 -22.24
N THR A 10 78.63 25.28 -22.92
CA THR A 10 78.32 25.49 -24.33
C THR A 10 76.88 25.99 -24.48
N THR A 11 76.66 27.06 -25.23
CA THR A 11 75.32 27.64 -25.52
C THR A 11 74.34 26.63 -26.12
N ALA A 12 74.85 25.64 -26.86
CA ALA A 12 74.07 24.53 -27.41
C ALA A 12 73.41 23.65 -26.32
N PHE A 13 74.07 23.47 -25.16
CA PHE A 13 73.51 22.69 -24.05
C PHE A 13 72.33 23.43 -23.41
N VAL A 14 72.47 24.74 -23.20
CA VAL A 14 71.39 25.59 -22.69
C VAL A 14 70.19 25.58 -23.64
N ALA A 15 70.42 25.65 -24.95
CA ALA A 15 69.35 25.59 -25.96
C ALA A 15 68.57 24.27 -25.93
N VAL A 16 69.25 23.12 -25.87
CA VAL A 16 68.61 21.81 -25.77
C VAL A 16 67.81 21.67 -24.47
N LEU A 17 68.35 22.19 -23.37
CA LEU A 17 67.70 22.14 -22.06
C LEU A 17 66.40 22.97 -22.05
N ILE A 18 66.44 24.18 -22.62
CA ILE A 18 65.24 25.04 -22.78
C ILE A 18 64.17 24.34 -23.63
N VAL A 19 64.55 23.72 -24.76
CA VAL A 19 63.60 23.01 -25.63
C VAL A 19 62.98 21.81 -24.91
N SER A 20 63.79 20.98 -24.24
CA SER A 20 63.28 19.82 -23.48
C SER A 20 62.35 20.22 -22.33
N LEU A 21 62.65 21.34 -21.66
CA LEU A 21 61.82 21.87 -20.59
C LEU A 21 60.49 22.41 -21.14
N ALA A 22 60.53 23.11 -22.27
CA ALA A 22 59.35 23.61 -22.96
C ALA A 22 58.42 22.47 -23.42
N THR A 23 58.97 21.41 -24.04
CA THR A 23 58.17 20.26 -24.50
C THR A 23 57.51 19.50 -23.34
N THR A 24 58.22 19.37 -22.22
CA THR A 24 57.69 18.68 -21.03
C THR A 24 56.60 19.52 -20.35
N ALA A 25 56.77 20.85 -20.28
CA ALA A 25 55.76 21.76 -19.74
C ALA A 25 54.46 21.73 -20.55
N VAL A 26 54.54 21.73 -21.88
CA VAL A 26 53.34 21.67 -22.76
C VAL A 26 52.63 20.32 -22.60
N SER A 27 53.38 19.23 -22.52
CA SER A 27 52.83 17.88 -22.37
C SER A 27 52.08 17.71 -21.04
N MET A 28 52.63 18.25 -19.94
CA MET A 28 51.95 18.27 -18.64
C MET A 28 50.70 19.16 -18.65
N GLY A 29 50.72 20.29 -19.37
CA GLY A 29 49.56 21.16 -19.53
C GLY A 29 48.37 20.45 -20.21
N ILE A 30 48.63 19.70 -21.28
CA ILE A 30 47.59 18.92 -21.99
C ILE A 30 47.02 17.83 -21.08
N TRP A 31 47.87 17.12 -20.33
CA TRP A 31 47.44 16.12 -19.36
C TRP A 31 46.57 16.72 -18.25
N ALA A 32 46.95 17.87 -17.70
CA ALA A 32 46.19 18.57 -16.67
C ALA A 32 44.77 18.96 -17.14
N ILE A 33 44.65 19.42 -18.40
CA ILE A 33 43.34 19.75 -18.99
C ILE A 33 42.47 18.48 -19.10
N SER A 34 43.05 17.36 -19.54
CA SER A 34 42.30 16.09 -19.69
C SER A 34 41.81 15.53 -18.34
N LEU A 35 42.63 15.62 -17.30
CA LEU A 35 42.27 15.20 -15.93
C LEU A 35 41.16 16.09 -15.36
N THR A 36 41.21 17.39 -15.62
CA THR A 36 40.18 18.33 -15.19
C THR A 36 38.84 18.01 -15.84
N ALA A 37 38.83 17.67 -17.14
CA ALA A 37 37.62 17.23 -17.84
C ALA A 37 37.07 15.89 -17.32
N GLN A 38 37.93 14.94 -16.92
CA GLN A 38 37.49 13.68 -16.33
C GLN A 38 36.87 13.89 -14.93
N VAL A 39 37.48 14.74 -14.10
CA VAL A 39 36.93 15.02 -12.76
C VAL A 39 35.59 15.74 -12.84
N THR A 40 35.42 16.71 -13.75
CA THR A 40 34.13 17.40 -13.92
C THR A 40 33.02 16.47 -14.40
N THR A 41 33.33 15.60 -15.37
CA THR A 41 32.36 14.60 -15.87
C THR A 41 32.02 13.55 -14.81
N MET A 42 33.00 13.04 -14.07
CA MET A 42 32.77 12.12 -12.95
C MET A 42 31.95 12.77 -11.84
N THR A 43 32.25 14.03 -11.48
CA THR A 43 31.50 14.77 -10.45
C THR A 43 30.06 15.01 -10.89
N ALA A 44 29.82 15.40 -12.15
CA ALA A 44 28.48 15.54 -12.70
C ALA A 44 27.71 14.20 -12.69
N SER A 45 28.36 13.10 -13.06
CA SER A 45 27.77 11.77 -13.05
C SER A 45 27.44 11.29 -11.63
N ALA A 46 28.31 11.58 -10.65
CA ALA A 46 28.09 11.24 -9.25
C ALA A 46 26.94 12.05 -8.65
N ALA A 47 26.84 13.35 -8.97
CA ALA A 47 25.72 14.19 -8.57
C ALA A 47 24.40 13.69 -9.18
N ALA A 48 24.38 13.37 -10.48
CA ALA A 48 23.22 12.81 -11.15
C ALA A 48 22.80 11.46 -10.53
N THR A 49 23.76 10.59 -10.22
CA THR A 49 23.51 9.30 -9.58
C THR A 49 23.00 9.46 -8.15
N ALA A 50 23.53 10.40 -7.38
CA ALA A 50 23.05 10.70 -6.04
C ALA A 50 21.60 11.22 -6.05
N ILE A 51 21.25 12.08 -7.00
CA ILE A 51 19.87 12.57 -7.18
C ILE A 51 18.94 11.42 -7.60
N ALA A 52 19.35 10.60 -8.56
CA ALA A 52 18.58 9.45 -9.01
C ALA A 52 18.35 8.44 -7.88
N ASN A 53 19.37 8.16 -7.07
CA ASN A 53 19.28 7.26 -5.93
C ASN A 53 18.34 7.81 -4.85
N ARG A 54 18.46 9.09 -4.49
CA ARG A 54 17.51 9.76 -3.57
C ARG A 54 16.07 9.66 -4.06
N LYS A 55 15.83 9.88 -5.36
CA LYS A 55 14.50 9.74 -5.97
C LYS A 55 13.99 8.29 -5.90
N ALA A 56 14.86 7.31 -6.17
CA ALA A 56 14.51 5.89 -6.07
C ALA A 56 14.14 5.48 -4.63
N ILE A 57 14.93 5.91 -3.64
CA ILE A 57 14.64 5.67 -2.22
C ILE A 57 13.32 6.35 -1.83
N ALA A 58 13.14 7.62 -2.18
CA ALA A 58 11.91 8.35 -1.88
C ALA A 58 10.68 7.68 -2.51
N ALA A 59 10.79 7.20 -3.75
CA ALA A 59 9.74 6.46 -4.41
C ALA A 59 9.45 5.11 -3.73
N ALA A 60 10.49 4.39 -3.27
CA ALA A 60 10.33 3.15 -2.53
C ALA A 60 9.61 3.37 -1.20
N VAL A 61 10.01 4.40 -0.43
CA VAL A 61 9.37 4.80 0.82
C VAL A 61 7.93 5.26 0.59
N ALA A 62 7.67 6.02 -0.48
CA ALA A 62 6.31 6.43 -0.83
C ALA A 62 5.42 5.22 -1.13
N ARG A 63 5.92 4.24 -1.89
CA ARG A 63 5.21 2.99 -2.20
C ARG A 63 4.90 2.18 -0.94
N THR A 64 5.86 2.03 -0.02
CA THR A 64 5.63 1.29 1.23
C THR A 64 4.61 2.00 2.13
N LYS A 65 4.68 3.33 2.24
CA LYS A 65 3.72 4.14 2.99
C LYS A 65 2.32 4.07 2.39
N ALA A 66 2.20 4.14 1.07
CA ALA A 66 0.92 4.00 0.36
C ALA A 66 0.31 2.61 0.60
N LYS A 67 1.10 1.53 0.48
CA LYS A 67 0.65 0.16 0.75
C LYS A 67 0.14 0.00 2.18
N ALA A 68 0.83 0.58 3.17
CA ALA A 68 0.40 0.56 4.56
C ALA A 68 -0.92 1.32 4.78
N ARG A 69 -1.08 2.50 4.16
CA ARG A 69 -2.33 3.28 4.24
C ARG A 69 -3.51 2.52 3.62
N LEU A 70 -3.32 1.93 2.45
CA LEU A 70 -4.36 1.16 1.77
C LEU A 70 -4.79 -0.05 2.61
N ARG A 71 -3.84 -0.78 3.20
CA ARG A 71 -4.15 -1.91 4.11
C ARG A 71 -4.99 -1.48 5.30
N ARG A 72 -4.68 -0.34 5.92
CA ARG A 72 -5.46 0.19 7.04
C ARG A 72 -6.88 0.55 6.62
N ALA A 73 -7.03 1.24 5.49
CA ALA A 73 -8.35 1.60 4.98
C ALA A 73 -9.21 0.37 4.66
N LEU A 74 -8.62 -0.65 4.04
CA LEU A 74 -9.33 -1.87 3.65
C LEU A 74 -9.83 -2.68 4.86
N VAL A 75 -9.08 -2.69 5.97
CA VAL A 75 -9.51 -3.39 7.19
C VAL A 75 -10.58 -2.59 7.96
N ILE A 76 -10.58 -1.26 7.87
CA ILE A 76 -11.56 -0.42 8.56
C ILE A 76 -12.95 -0.57 7.96
N LEU A 77 -13.08 -0.71 6.64
CA LEU A 77 -14.38 -0.80 5.96
C LEU A 77 -15.32 -1.88 6.54
N PRO A 78 -14.93 -3.17 6.65
CA PRO A 78 -15.81 -4.17 7.23
C PRO A 78 -16.08 -3.93 8.73
N ILE A 79 -15.10 -3.43 9.49
CA ILE A 79 -15.27 -3.15 10.92
C ILE A 79 -16.28 -2.01 11.14
N ALA A 80 -16.19 -0.95 10.34
CA ALA A 80 -17.14 0.15 10.38
C ALA A 80 -18.55 -0.31 9.99
N GLY A 81 -18.67 -1.19 8.99
CA GLY A 81 -19.94 -1.80 8.61
C GLY A 81 -20.58 -2.60 9.74
N VAL A 82 -19.80 -3.45 10.43
CA VAL A 82 -20.30 -4.21 11.59
C VAL A 82 -20.71 -3.28 12.73
N ALA A 83 -19.91 -2.24 13.02
CA ALA A 83 -20.26 -1.27 14.06
C ALA A 83 -21.55 -0.51 13.74
N ALA A 84 -21.75 -0.13 12.47
CA ALA A 84 -22.97 0.50 12.00
C ALA A 84 -24.17 -0.46 12.12
N ALA A 85 -24.03 -1.71 11.69
CA ALA A 85 -25.09 -2.72 11.80
C ALA A 85 -25.54 -2.91 13.25
N VAL A 86 -24.60 -3.03 14.20
CA VAL A 86 -24.93 -3.14 15.63
C VAL A 86 -25.64 -1.90 16.17
N ALA A 87 -25.28 -0.70 15.70
CA ALA A 87 -25.95 0.53 16.10
C ALA A 87 -27.39 0.58 15.59
N PHE A 88 -27.61 0.23 14.32
CA PHE A 88 -28.96 0.18 13.72
C PHE A 88 -29.83 -0.87 14.40
N GLU A 89 -29.34 -2.10 14.59
CA GLU A 89 -30.08 -3.15 15.30
C GLU A 89 -30.46 -2.74 16.73
N ARG A 90 -29.61 -1.96 17.40
CA ARG A 90 -29.91 -1.47 18.74
C ARG A 90 -31.03 -0.43 18.74
N GLU A 91 -31.03 0.47 17.76
CA GLU A 91 -32.07 1.48 17.57
C GLU A 91 -33.40 0.81 17.18
N ASP A 92 -33.39 -0.12 16.23
CA ASP A 92 -34.56 -0.88 15.78
C ASP A 92 -35.16 -1.69 16.95
N TYR A 93 -34.33 -2.35 17.76
CA TYR A 93 -34.81 -3.04 18.97
C TYR A 93 -35.39 -2.07 20.00
N LEU A 94 -34.87 -0.84 20.16
CA LEU A 94 -35.48 0.14 21.07
C LEU A 94 -36.88 0.53 20.61
N GLU A 95 -37.02 0.82 19.32
CA GLU A 95 -38.30 1.19 18.72
C GLU A 95 -39.31 0.04 18.87
N TRP A 96 -38.93 -1.18 18.50
CA TRP A 96 -39.76 -2.36 18.70
C TRP A 96 -40.14 -2.58 20.17
N LYS A 97 -39.23 -2.30 21.11
CA LYS A 97 -39.45 -2.46 22.56
C LYS A 97 -40.47 -1.47 23.14
N GLU A 98 -40.67 -0.31 22.49
CA GLU A 98 -41.72 0.65 22.87
C GLU A 98 -43.12 0.05 22.64
N GLU A 99 -43.27 -0.72 21.57
CA GLU A 99 -44.52 -1.43 21.22
C GLU A 99 -44.63 -2.79 21.94
N ASN A 100 -43.49 -3.38 22.33
CA ASN A 100 -43.39 -4.69 22.96
C ASN A 100 -42.70 -4.63 24.34
N PRO A 101 -43.31 -3.99 25.35
CA PRO A 101 -42.67 -3.70 26.63
C PRO A 101 -42.25 -4.93 27.43
N GLU A 102 -42.88 -6.08 27.20
CA GLU A 102 -42.54 -7.36 27.84
C GLU A 102 -41.55 -8.21 27.02
N GLY A 103 -41.43 -7.98 25.71
CA GLY A 103 -40.66 -8.84 24.80
C GLY A 103 -39.15 -8.63 24.89
N ASP A 104 -38.35 -9.69 24.83
CA ASP A 104 -36.90 -9.59 24.96
C ASP A 104 -36.17 -9.53 23.61
N VAL A 105 -34.84 -9.64 23.64
CA VAL A 105 -34.02 -9.60 22.42
C VAL A 105 -34.22 -10.85 21.56
N GLU A 106 -34.54 -12.00 22.17
CA GLU A 106 -34.82 -13.23 21.44
C GLU A 106 -36.14 -13.10 20.68
N ASP A 107 -37.17 -12.57 21.33
CA ASP A 107 -38.48 -12.29 20.72
C ASP A 107 -38.34 -11.38 19.49
N TYR A 108 -37.67 -10.23 19.64
CA TYR A 108 -37.37 -9.32 18.53
C TYR A 108 -36.61 -10.03 17.41
N SER A 109 -35.54 -10.76 17.75
CA SER A 109 -34.71 -11.45 16.75
C SER A 109 -35.52 -12.51 15.98
N CYS A 110 -36.50 -13.12 16.64
CA CYS A 110 -37.36 -14.11 16.02
C CYS A 110 -38.36 -13.48 15.07
N GLU A 111 -39.02 -12.41 15.47
CA GLU A 111 -39.92 -11.66 14.59
C GLU A 111 -39.19 -11.16 13.33
N VAL A 112 -38.05 -10.49 13.51
CA VAL A 112 -37.23 -10.00 12.40
C VAL A 112 -36.76 -11.14 11.51
N SER A 113 -36.38 -12.29 12.06
CA SER A 113 -35.92 -13.44 11.27
C SER A 113 -37.02 -14.05 10.39
N GLN A 114 -38.26 -14.10 10.88
CA GLN A 114 -39.39 -14.61 10.12
C GLN A 114 -39.68 -13.70 8.93
N ILE A 115 -39.76 -12.39 9.16
CA ILE A 115 -39.96 -11.39 8.10
C ILE A 115 -38.79 -11.41 7.11
N SER A 116 -37.56 -11.52 7.61
CA SER A 116 -36.35 -11.57 6.76
C SER A 116 -36.28 -12.82 5.88
N ALA A 117 -36.81 -13.96 6.34
CA ALA A 117 -36.85 -15.19 5.57
C ALA A 117 -37.79 -15.09 4.35
N GLU A 118 -38.83 -14.26 4.43
CA GLU A 118 -39.76 -14.04 3.31
C GLU A 118 -39.10 -13.27 2.16
N VAL A 119 -38.20 -12.32 2.49
CA VAL A 119 -37.55 -11.43 1.51
C VAL A 119 -36.14 -11.88 1.10
N ILE A 120 -35.62 -12.98 1.66
CA ILE A 120 -34.23 -13.40 1.47
C ILE A 120 -33.89 -13.70 0.01
N ASP A 121 -34.81 -14.31 -0.74
CA ASP A 121 -34.59 -14.70 -2.14
C ASP A 121 -34.49 -13.47 -3.05
N ASP A 122 -35.28 -12.43 -2.77
CA ASP A 122 -35.28 -11.18 -3.52
C ASP A 122 -33.95 -10.44 -3.30
N VAL A 123 -33.52 -10.31 -2.04
CA VAL A 123 -32.24 -9.69 -1.70
C VAL A 123 -31.07 -10.45 -2.31
N LEU A 124 -31.09 -11.79 -2.29
CA LEU A 124 -30.04 -12.60 -2.89
C LEU A 124 -29.96 -12.40 -4.40
N GLN A 125 -31.08 -12.29 -5.11
CA GLN A 125 -31.10 -12.06 -6.56
C GLN A 125 -30.48 -10.71 -6.95
N ASP A 126 -30.70 -9.68 -6.13
CA ASP A 126 -30.17 -8.33 -6.36
C ASP A 126 -28.65 -8.21 -6.12
N LEU A 127 -28.05 -9.15 -5.38
CA LEU A 127 -26.61 -9.16 -5.13
C LEU A 127 -25.81 -9.67 -6.34
N PRO A 128 -24.65 -9.06 -6.67
CA PRO A 128 -23.74 -9.58 -7.68
C PRO A 128 -23.26 -11.00 -7.32
N GLU A 129 -23.12 -11.87 -8.33
CA GLU A 129 -22.72 -13.28 -8.14
C GLU A 129 -21.42 -13.45 -7.34
N GLN A 130 -20.48 -12.51 -7.43
CA GLN A 130 -19.18 -12.60 -6.75
C GLN A 130 -19.26 -12.43 -5.23
N VAL A 131 -20.31 -11.80 -4.71
CA VAL A 131 -20.48 -11.51 -3.28
C VAL A 131 -21.74 -12.13 -2.69
N ARG A 132 -22.59 -12.73 -3.53
CA ARG A 132 -23.82 -13.40 -3.13
C ARG A 132 -23.50 -14.66 -2.30
N PRO A 133 -23.89 -14.73 -1.03
CA PRO A 133 -23.77 -15.96 -0.24
C PRO A 133 -24.80 -17.00 -0.70
N SER A 134 -24.52 -18.27 -0.46
CA SER A 134 -25.51 -19.33 -0.68
C SER A 134 -26.66 -19.20 0.33
N LYS A 135 -27.90 -19.41 -0.12
CA LYS A 135 -29.10 -19.37 0.72
C LYS A 135 -28.97 -20.26 1.96
N ASP A 136 -28.55 -21.51 1.79
CA ASP A 136 -28.41 -22.47 2.89
C ASP A 136 -27.44 -21.98 3.99
N TRP A 137 -26.37 -21.28 3.59
CA TRP A 137 -25.41 -20.71 4.54
C TRP A 137 -26.02 -19.55 5.35
N LEU A 138 -26.83 -18.69 4.70
CA LEU A 138 -27.53 -17.60 5.39
C LEU A 138 -28.58 -18.15 6.36
N LEU A 139 -29.41 -19.09 5.89
CA LEU A 139 -30.46 -19.69 6.71
C LEU A 139 -29.87 -20.44 7.92
N ALA A 140 -28.74 -21.12 7.74
CA ALA A 140 -28.04 -21.78 8.85
C ALA A 140 -27.49 -20.82 9.93
N ARG A 141 -27.44 -19.51 9.64
CA ARG A 141 -26.96 -18.48 10.57
C ARG A 141 -28.09 -17.73 11.26
N MET A 142 -29.32 -17.83 10.76
CA MET A 142 -30.49 -17.21 11.40
C MET A 142 -30.79 -17.89 12.76
N PRO A 143 -31.37 -17.13 13.72
CA PRO A 143 -31.81 -17.71 14.98
C PRO A 143 -32.85 -18.81 14.72
N ARG A 144 -32.81 -19.87 15.54
CA ARG A 144 -33.81 -20.94 15.50
C ARG A 144 -34.95 -20.54 16.42
N CYS A 145 -36.06 -20.15 15.82
CA CYS A 145 -37.27 -19.79 16.53
C CYS A 145 -38.13 -21.05 16.60
N ASP A 146 -38.04 -21.76 17.72
CA ASP A 146 -39.05 -22.75 18.06
C ASP A 146 -40.32 -21.95 18.35
N THR A 147 -41.34 -22.13 17.53
CA THR A 147 -42.61 -21.39 17.62
C THR A 147 -43.09 -21.28 19.08
N ILE A 148 -42.92 -20.11 19.70
CA ILE A 148 -43.79 -19.71 20.81
C ILE A 148 -45.06 -19.23 20.14
N ASP A 149 -45.87 -20.19 19.70
CA ASP A 149 -47.29 -19.97 19.46
C ASP A 149 -48.04 -20.85 20.46
N PRO A 150 -48.52 -20.32 21.59
CA PRO A 150 -49.44 -21.04 22.47
C PRO A 150 -50.85 -21.19 21.85
N GLY A 151 -51.08 -20.75 20.62
CA GLY A 151 -52.40 -20.57 20.03
C GLY A 151 -52.64 -21.21 18.65
N LEU A 152 -51.66 -21.79 17.97
CA LEU A 152 -51.91 -22.52 16.71
C LEU A 152 -51.91 -24.03 16.95
N GLU A 153 -53.11 -24.55 17.25
CA GLU A 153 -53.41 -25.97 17.13
C GLU A 153 -53.01 -26.45 15.72
N ILE A 154 -51.94 -27.23 15.63
CA ILE A 154 -51.67 -28.05 14.45
C ILE A 154 -52.70 -29.18 14.48
N PRO A 155 -53.57 -29.33 13.46
CA PRO A 155 -54.46 -30.48 13.42
C PRO A 155 -53.60 -31.74 13.23
N GLU A 156 -53.75 -32.66 14.17
CA GLU A 156 -53.22 -34.02 14.10
C GLU A 156 -53.93 -34.76 12.95
N GLU A 157 -53.37 -34.69 11.74
CA GLU A 157 -53.78 -35.56 10.65
C GLU A 157 -53.20 -36.96 10.89
N ARG A 158 -54.03 -37.77 11.53
CA ARG A 158 -53.97 -39.21 11.72
C ARG A 158 -54.51 -39.90 10.46
N GLY A 159 -53.68 -40.70 9.77
CA GLY A 159 -54.12 -41.61 8.71
C GLY A 159 -53.01 -42.11 7.81
#